data_AF-A0A946APE5-F1
#
_entry.id   AF-A0A946APE5-F1
#
_cell.length_a   1.000
_cell.length_b   1.000
_cell.length_c   1.000
_cell.angle_alpha   90.00
_cell.angle_beta   90.00
_cell.angle_gamma   90.00
#
_symmetry.space_group_name_H-M   'P 1'
#
loop_
_entity.id
_entity.type
_entity.pdbx_description
1 polymer ?
#
loop_
_entity_poly.entity_id
_entity_poly.type
_entity_poly.pdbx_seq_one_letter_code
_entity_poly.pdbx_strand_id
1 'polypeptide(L)'
;MKKSIYFLFILLISCSDVDKDRPANLIGEEQMAQLIFELSIIDASQGFVPEKRKKPVRVHSASFYAYHEIDSLQFNLSSAYYAKHPKQYLRIVNRSKLLLEELEKEQAKQEEKKMMVEKDSLLSEKKDKNNRLNENK
;
A
#
# COMPACT_ATOMS: atom_id res chain seq x y z
N MET A 1 44.59 17.33 -30.85
CA MET A 1 44.00 16.03 -31.30
C MET A 1 44.16 14.90 -30.28
N LYS A 2 45.32 14.73 -29.62
CA LYS A 2 45.54 13.66 -28.62
C LYS A 2 44.61 13.72 -27.38
N LYS A 3 44.25 14.92 -26.90
CA LYS A 3 43.37 15.10 -25.72
C LYS A 3 41.92 14.65 -25.96
N SER A 4 41.45 14.68 -27.21
CA SER A 4 40.10 14.23 -27.57
C SER A 4 39.96 12.71 -27.51
N ILE A 5 41.06 11.98 -27.75
CA ILE A 5 41.09 10.51 -27.63
C ILE A 5 40.97 10.07 -26.17
N TYR A 6 41.58 10.82 -25.24
CA TYR A 6 41.49 10.55 -23.80
C TYR A 6 40.06 10.75 -23.26
N PHE A 7 39.34 11.75 -23.77
CA PHE A 7 37.93 11.97 -23.41
C PHE A 7 37.03 10.83 -23.91
N LEU A 8 37.31 10.28 -25.09
CA LEU A 8 36.58 9.14 -25.65
C LEU A 8 36.81 7.84 -24.84
N PHE A 9 38.02 7.63 -24.30
CA PHE A 9 38.32 6.48 -23.44
C PHE A 9 37.60 6.52 -22.08
N ILE A 10 37.35 7.71 -21.52
CA ILE A 10 36.60 7.86 -20.26
C ILE A 10 35.13 7.49 -20.42
N LEU A 11 34.54 7.75 -21.59
CA LEU A 11 33.15 7.37 -21.91
C LEU A 11 32.93 5.85 -21.95
N LEU A 12 33.97 5.06 -22.25
CA LEU A 12 33.86 3.60 -22.38
C LEU A 12 33.89 2.85 -21.03
N ILE A 13 34.28 3.51 -19.93
CA ILE A 13 34.36 2.89 -18.59
C ILE A 13 33.01 3.01 -17.83
N SER A 14 32.06 3.79 -18.35
CA SER A 14 30.76 4.00 -17.69
C SER A 14 29.79 2.81 -17.78
N CYS A 15 30.11 1.76 -18.55
CA CYS A 15 29.29 0.56 -18.64
C CYS A 15 29.72 -0.41 -17.52
N SER A 16 29.13 -0.24 -16.33
CA SER A 16 29.31 -1.18 -15.22
C SER A 16 28.34 -2.36 -15.35
N ASP A 17 28.83 -3.56 -15.03
CA ASP A 17 28.07 -4.82 -15.05
C ASP A 17 26.75 -4.73 -14.28
N VAL A 18 25.64 -5.01 -14.98
CA VAL A 18 24.26 -5.00 -14.45
C VAL A 18 24.05 -6.07 -13.36
N ASP A 19 24.86 -7.13 -13.35
CA ASP A 19 24.71 -8.25 -12.41
C ASP A 19 25.34 -8.01 -11.01
N LYS A 20 26.11 -6.92 -10.82
CA LYS A 20 26.61 -6.52 -9.49
C LYS A 20 25.60 -5.72 -8.65
N ASP A 21 24.41 -5.44 -9.20
CA ASP A 21 23.45 -4.49 -8.63
C ASP A 21 22.55 -5.06 -7.53
N ARG A 22 22.63 -6.35 -7.19
CA ARG A 22 21.75 -6.94 -6.17
C ARG A 22 22.21 -6.55 -4.75
N PRO A 23 21.42 -5.78 -3.97
CA PRO A 23 21.80 -5.42 -2.60
C PRO A 23 21.77 -6.65 -1.69
N ALA A 24 22.71 -6.72 -0.73
CA ALA A 24 22.83 -7.84 0.20
C ALA A 24 21.57 -8.01 1.07
N ASN A 25 20.91 -6.90 1.39
CA ASN A 25 19.67 -6.82 2.17
C ASN A 25 18.46 -6.51 1.28
N LEU A 26 18.37 -7.11 0.08
CA LEU A 26 17.22 -6.93 -0.81
C LEU A 26 15.90 -7.31 -0.11
N ILE A 27 14.96 -6.35 -0.04
CA ILE A 27 13.58 -6.61 0.40
C ILE A 27 12.95 -7.61 -0.58
N GLY A 28 12.38 -8.71 -0.10
CA GLY A 28 11.75 -9.71 -0.96
C GLY A 28 10.52 -9.19 -1.71
N GLU A 29 10.14 -9.85 -2.82
CA GLU A 29 9.05 -9.38 -3.69
C GLU A 29 7.70 -9.26 -2.95
N GLU A 30 7.37 -10.21 -2.07
CA GLU A 30 6.13 -10.16 -1.27
C GLU A 30 6.13 -8.99 -0.27
N GLN A 31 7.23 -8.80 0.48
CA GLN A 31 7.35 -7.69 1.42
C GLN A 31 7.32 -6.35 0.68
N MET A 32 8.01 -6.24 -0.46
CA MET A 32 7.97 -5.04 -1.29
C MET A 32 6.56 -4.75 -1.82
N ALA A 33 5.80 -5.78 -2.20
CA ALA A 33 4.41 -5.62 -2.63
C ALA A 33 3.52 -5.09 -1.49
N GLN A 34 3.71 -5.59 -0.27
CA GLN A 34 3.00 -5.09 0.91
C GLN A 34 3.36 -3.62 1.20
N LEU A 35 4.64 -3.26 1.11
CA LEU A 35 5.11 -1.88 1.32
C LEU A 35 4.50 -0.92 0.30
N ILE A 36 4.48 -1.28 -0.99
CA ILE A 36 3.88 -0.46 -2.05
C ILE A 36 2.38 -0.31 -1.82
N PHE A 37 1.69 -1.40 -1.47
CA PHE A 37 0.27 -1.35 -1.15
C PHE A 37 -0.03 -0.40 0.02
N GLU A 38 0.65 -0.57 1.15
CA GLU A 38 0.41 0.26 2.34
C GLU A 38 0.80 1.73 2.13
N LEU A 39 1.93 2.00 1.47
CA LEU A 39 2.33 3.37 1.11
C LEU A 39 1.31 4.03 0.18
N SER A 40 0.73 3.27 -0.76
CA SER A 40 -0.31 3.80 -1.65
C SER A 40 -1.59 4.17 -0.89
N ILE A 41 -1.97 3.37 0.11
CA ILE A 41 -3.11 3.69 1.00
C ILE A 41 -2.80 4.93 1.85
N ILE A 42 -1.60 5.01 2.43
CA ILE A 42 -1.15 6.18 3.20
C ILE A 42 -1.20 7.43 2.33
N ASP A 43 -0.68 7.35 1.11
CA ASP A 43 -0.64 8.48 0.18
C ASP A 43 -2.05 8.96 -0.21
N ALA A 44 -2.93 8.04 -0.57
CA ALA A 44 -4.33 8.33 -0.86
C ALA A 44 -5.08 8.95 0.34
N SER A 45 -4.62 8.66 1.57
CA SER A 45 -5.22 9.20 2.79
C SER A 45 -4.76 10.61 3.17
N GLN A 46 -3.72 11.18 2.55
CA GLN A 46 -3.07 12.42 3.04
C GLN A 46 -3.97 13.66 3.09
N GLY A 47 -5.14 13.65 2.44
CA GLY A 47 -6.14 14.71 2.51
C GLY A 47 -7.33 14.41 3.44
N PHE A 48 -7.46 13.19 3.96
CA PHE A 48 -8.62 12.77 4.73
C PHE A 48 -8.51 13.19 6.20
N VAL A 49 -9.52 13.92 6.68
CA VAL A 49 -9.68 14.28 8.10
C VAL A 49 -10.87 13.49 8.65
N PRO A 50 -10.63 12.49 9.52
CA PRO A 50 -11.73 11.76 10.16
C PRO A 50 -12.61 12.70 10.97
N GLU A 51 -13.92 12.50 10.93
CA GLU A 51 -14.91 13.34 11.64
C GLU A 51 -14.59 13.55 13.14
N LYS A 52 -14.02 12.52 13.78
CA LYS A 52 -13.62 12.53 15.19
C LYS A 52 -12.25 13.16 15.46
N ARG A 53 -11.55 13.68 14.44
CA ARG A 53 -10.21 14.27 14.56
C ARG A 53 -10.18 15.69 13.98
N LYS A 54 -9.37 16.56 14.61
CA LYS A 54 -9.18 17.96 14.16
C LYS A 54 -8.10 18.12 13.08
N LYS A 55 -7.35 17.06 12.77
CA LYS A 55 -6.20 17.08 11.86
C LYS A 55 -6.12 15.76 11.08
N PRO A 56 -5.56 15.77 9.86
CA PRO A 56 -5.32 14.56 9.09
C PRO A 56 -4.35 13.64 9.83
N VAL A 57 -4.50 12.34 9.59
CA VAL A 57 -3.55 11.35 10.10
C VAL A 57 -2.28 11.45 9.25
N ARG A 58 -1.12 11.58 9.91
CA ARG A 58 0.18 11.61 9.24
C ARG A 58 1.00 10.43 9.73
N VAL A 59 1.49 9.61 8.80
CA VAL A 59 2.43 8.53 9.10
C VAL A 59 3.83 9.06 8.88
N HIS A 60 4.70 8.92 9.88
CA HIS A 60 6.10 9.30 9.74
C HIS A 60 6.88 8.16 9.06
N SER A 61 7.69 8.48 8.05
CA SER A 61 8.41 7.48 7.26
C SER A 61 9.31 6.59 8.11
N ALA A 62 10.00 7.14 9.11
CA ALA A 62 10.83 6.35 10.02
C ALA A 62 10.01 5.32 10.82
N SER A 63 8.80 5.68 11.27
CA SER A 63 7.91 4.76 11.98
C SER A 63 7.37 3.67 11.05
N PHE A 64 7.11 4.01 9.78
CA PHE A 64 6.70 3.04 8.78
C PHE A 64 7.81 2.00 8.51
N TYR A 65 9.04 2.45 8.28
CA TYR A 65 10.16 1.53 8.04
C TYR A 65 10.44 0.63 9.27
N ALA A 66 10.44 1.22 10.46
CA ALA A 66 10.65 0.47 11.70
C ALA A 66 9.56 -0.59 11.94
N TYR A 67 8.29 -0.30 11.62
CA TYR A 67 7.19 -1.26 11.73
C TYR A 67 7.38 -2.49 10.82
N HIS A 68 8.00 -2.28 9.65
CA HIS A 68 8.29 -3.33 8.67
C HIS A 68 9.66 -3.98 8.85
N GLU A 69 10.38 -3.67 9.94
CA GLU A 69 11.73 -4.17 10.22
C GLU A 69 12.74 -3.89 9.09
N ILE A 70 12.57 -2.76 8.40
CA ILE A 70 13.47 -2.29 7.35
C ILE A 70 13.99 -0.89 7.67
N ASP A 71 15.02 -0.46 6.95
CA ASP A 71 15.49 0.92 6.97
C ASP A 71 15.27 1.63 5.61
N SER A 72 15.39 2.96 5.62
CA SER A 72 15.15 3.78 4.43
C SER A 72 16.19 3.53 3.33
N LEU A 73 17.43 3.20 3.68
CA LEU A 73 18.48 2.87 2.74
C LEU A 73 18.20 1.53 2.06
N GLN A 74 17.80 0.51 2.82
CA GLN A 74 17.37 -0.79 2.33
C GLN A 74 16.20 -0.67 1.36
N PHE A 75 15.18 0.14 1.71
CA PHE A 75 14.06 0.41 0.82
C PHE A 75 14.49 1.07 -0.49
N ASN A 76 15.34 2.09 -0.43
CA ASN A 76 15.83 2.80 -1.61
C ASN A 76 16.68 1.92 -2.52
N LEU A 77 17.60 1.13 -1.94
CA LEU A 77 18.44 0.20 -2.71
C LEU A 77 17.61 -0.91 -3.35
N SER A 78 16.64 -1.47 -2.62
CA SER A 78 15.73 -2.48 -3.15
C SER A 78 14.83 -1.92 -4.26
N SER A 79 14.33 -0.69 -4.10
CA SER A 79 13.55 0.01 -5.13
C SER A 79 14.37 0.26 -6.39
N ALA A 80 15.62 0.73 -6.24
CA ALA A 80 16.53 0.93 -7.35
C ALA A 80 16.87 -0.40 -8.07
N TYR A 81 17.06 -1.48 -7.32
CA TYR A 81 17.23 -2.81 -7.88
C TYR A 81 16.01 -3.21 -8.71
N TYR A 82 14.80 -3.16 -8.15
CA TYR A 82 13.59 -3.58 -8.89
C TYR A 82 13.28 -2.70 -10.11
N ALA A 83 13.60 -1.41 -10.08
CA ALA A 83 13.47 -0.52 -11.23
C ALA A 83 14.29 -0.98 -12.44
N LYS A 84 15.44 -1.65 -12.22
CA LYS A 84 16.27 -2.26 -13.27
C LYS A 84 15.77 -3.64 -13.71
N HIS A 85 14.83 -4.25 -12.98
CA HIS A 85 14.36 -5.62 -13.18
C HIS A 85 12.84 -5.67 -13.47
N PRO A 86 12.40 -5.26 -14.68
CA PRO A 86 11.00 -5.00 -14.99
C PRO A 86 10.08 -6.22 -14.80
N LYS A 87 10.58 -7.43 -15.06
CA LYS A 87 9.80 -8.67 -14.84
C LYS A 87 9.50 -8.90 -13.35
N GLN A 88 10.44 -8.60 -12.46
CA GLN A 88 10.26 -8.74 -11.01
C GLN A 88 9.36 -7.62 -10.50
N TYR A 89 9.61 -6.39 -10.96
CA TYR A 89 8.80 -5.24 -10.59
C TYR A 89 7.33 -5.40 -10.99
N LEU A 90 7.06 -5.96 -12.17
CA LEU A 90 5.69 -6.25 -12.61
C LEU A 90 4.98 -7.25 -11.67
N ARG A 91 5.69 -8.26 -11.16
CA ARG A 91 5.11 -9.20 -10.17
C ARG A 91 4.79 -8.50 -8.86
N ILE A 92 5.70 -7.67 -8.36
CA ILE A 92 5.53 -6.86 -7.15
C ILE A 92 4.28 -5.98 -7.26
N VAL A 93 4.16 -5.21 -8.35
CA VAL A 93 3.03 -4.30 -8.57
C VAL A 93 1.71 -5.08 -8.72
N ASN A 94 1.71 -6.18 -9.48
CA ASN A 94 0.53 -7.03 -9.61
C ASN A 94 0.11 -7.62 -8.26
N ARG A 95 1.07 -8.05 -7.43
CA ARG A 95 0.78 -8.54 -6.08
C ARG A 95 0.20 -7.46 -5.19
N SER A 96 0.74 -6.23 -5.28
CA SER A 96 0.22 -5.06 -4.56
C SER A 96 -1.24 -4.76 -4.95
N LYS A 97 -1.56 -4.89 -6.25
CA LYS A 97 -2.93 -4.74 -6.75
C LYS A 97 -3.88 -5.82 -6.20
N LEU A 98 -3.42 -7.07 -6.11
CA LEU A 98 -4.23 -8.14 -5.52
C LEU A 98 -4.56 -7.89 -4.04
N LEU A 99 -3.62 -7.32 -3.27
CA LEU A 99 -3.87 -6.92 -1.87
C LEU A 99 -4.95 -5.84 -1.78
N LEU A 100 -4.94 -4.88 -2.72
CA LEU A 100 -5.99 -3.86 -2.81
C LEU A 100 -7.36 -4.47 -3.13
N GLU A 101 -7.43 -5.35 -4.14
CA GLU A 101 -8.67 -6.03 -4.51
C GLU A 101 -9.22 -6.91 -3.38
N GLU A 102 -8.35 -7.50 -2.56
CA GLU A 102 -8.74 -8.25 -1.36
C GLU A 102 -9.32 -7.33 -0.29
N LEU A 103 -8.66 -6.21 -0.01
CA LEU A 103 -9.15 -5.21 0.94
C LEU A 103 -10.52 -4.65 0.53
N GLU A 104 -10.72 -4.32 -0.75
CA GLU A 104 -12.01 -3.82 -1.27
C GLU A 104 -13.13 -4.85 -1.09
N LYS A 105 -12.85 -6.13 -1.37
CA LYS A 105 -13.83 -7.22 -1.16
C LYS A 105 -14.16 -7.40 0.32
N GLU A 106 -13.18 -7.27 1.20
CA GLU A 106 -13.42 -7.34 2.65
C GLU A 106 -14.28 -6.17 3.13
N GLN A 107 -14.03 -4.95 2.63
CA GLN A 107 -14.82 -3.76 2.95
C GLN A 107 -16.28 -3.91 2.49
N ALA A 108 -16.50 -4.34 1.25
CA ALA A 108 -17.86 -4.58 0.72
C ALA A 108 -18.63 -5.60 1.58
N LYS A 109 -18.00 -6.71 1.96
CA LYS A 109 -18.61 -7.71 2.87
C LYS A 109 -18.94 -7.13 4.23
N GLN A 110 -18.12 -6.24 4.77
CA GLN A 110 -18.39 -5.58 6.05
C GLN A 110 -19.56 -4.61 5.95
N GLU A 111 -19.68 -3.86 4.86
CA GLU A 111 -20.79 -2.94 4.61
C GLU A 111 -22.11 -3.69 4.45
N GLU A 112 -22.14 -4.78 3.67
CA GLU A 112 -23.31 -5.66 3.55
C GLU A 112 -23.78 -6.18 4.90
N LYS A 113 -22.85 -6.69 5.73
CA LYS A 113 -23.16 -7.15 7.08
C LYS A 113 -23.74 -6.05 7.97
N LYS A 114 -23.18 -4.83 7.93
CA LYS A 114 -23.70 -3.69 8.69
C LYS A 114 -25.12 -3.32 8.26
N MET A 115 -25.39 -3.28 6.96
CA MET A 115 -26.73 -3.00 6.42
C MET A 115 -27.75 -4.07 6.81
N MET A 116 -27.37 -5.35 6.84
CA MET A 116 -28.26 -6.44 7.27
C MET A 116 -28.62 -6.29 8.76
N VAL A 117 -27.64 -6.04 9.62
CA VAL A 117 -27.86 -5.83 11.07
C VAL A 117 -28.76 -4.62 11.32
N GLU A 118 -28.56 -3.52 10.59
CA GLU A 118 -29.38 -2.32 10.72
C GLU A 118 -30.83 -2.56 10.22
N LYS A 119 -31.02 -3.29 9.13
CA LYS A 119 -32.37 -3.65 8.67
C LYS A 119 -33.10 -4.53 9.68
N ASP A 120 -32.40 -5.51 10.26
CA ASP A 120 -32.99 -6.42 11.26
C ASP A 120 -33.39 -5.67 12.53
N SER A 121 -32.58 -4.72 13.00
CA SER A 121 -32.91 -3.88 14.15
C SER A 121 -34.13 -2.99 13.88
N LEU A 122 -34.17 -2.33 12.72
CA LEU A 122 -35.31 -1.50 12.31
C LEU A 122 -36.62 -2.30 12.16
N LEU A 123 -36.53 -3.53 11.65
CA LEU A 123 -37.68 -4.43 11.53
C LEU A 123 -38.18 -4.88 12.90
N SER A 124 -37.28 -5.18 13.84
CA SER A 124 -37.64 -5.56 15.21
C SER A 124 -38.35 -4.41 15.96
N GLU A 125 -37.84 -3.18 15.89
CA GLU A 125 -38.47 -2.00 16.51
C GLU A 125 -39.85 -1.69 15.92
N LYS A 126 -40.01 -1.87 14.60
CA LYS A 126 -41.29 -1.63 13.93
C LYS A 126 -42.34 -2.67 14.32
N LYS A 127 -41.93 -3.92 14.51
CA LYS A 127 -42.78 -5.01 14.99
C LYS A 127 -43.22 -4.77 16.44
N ASP A 128 -42.31 -4.35 17.30
CA ASP A 128 -42.60 -4.04 18.71
C ASP A 128 -43.56 -2.85 18.85
N LYS A 129 -43.39 -1.78 18.05
CA LYS A 129 -44.33 -0.64 18.04
C LYS A 129 -45.73 -1.04 17.58
N ASN A 130 -45.83 -1.87 16.54
CA ASN A 130 -47.14 -2.34 16.05
C ASN A 130 -47.86 -3.24 17.05
N ASN A 131 -47.15 -4.12 17.77
CA ASN A 131 -47.76 -4.93 18.82
C ASN A 131 -48.31 -4.07 19.97
N ARG A 132 -47.55 -3.06 20.44
CA ARG A 132 -48.00 -2.14 21.49
C ARG A 132 -49.22 -1.30 21.10
N LEU A 133 -49.38 -0.97 19.82
CA LEU A 133 -50.55 -0.24 19.32
C LEU A 133 -51.82 -1.11 19.27
N ASN A 134 -51.66 -2.42 19.05
CA ASN A 134 -52.77 -3.36 18.96
C ASN A 134 -53.25 -3.85 20.33
N GLU A 135 -52.39 -3.83 21.37
CA GLU A 135 -52.76 -4.20 22.75
C GLU A 135 -53.55 -3.11 23.50
N ASN A 136 -53.52 -1.86 23.03
CA ASN A 136 -54.20 -0.72 23.65
C ASN A 136 -55.58 -0.41 23.03
N LYS A 137 -56.17 -1.37 22.29
CA LYS A 137 -57.43 -1.22 21.56
C LYS A 137 -58.42 -2.30 21.97
#